data_AF-A0A2G6KLV3-F1
#
_entry.id   AF-A0A2G6KLV3-F1
#
_cell.length_a   1.000
_cell.length_b   1.000
_cell.length_c   1.000
_cell.angle_alpha   90.00
_cell.angle_beta   90.00
_cell.angle_gamma   90.00
#
_symmetry.space_group_name_H-M   'P 1'
#
loop_
_entity.id
_entity.type
_entity.pdbx_description
1 polymer ?
#
loop_
_entity_poly.entity_id
_entity_poly.type
_entity_poly.pdbx_seq_one_letter_code
_entity_poly.pdbx_strand_id
1 'polypeptide(L)'
;MNQGYIPTGISYTGDLFYVLYIMLENSATAWQLVPADLDLSAVHDEIQPYIEQGYIPTGITAFEGEYWTMLLHIPNTTAEYWKLEAYDTGQHGNEIDRNLEQGFFPWGMLYRSDRGVDILYVSF
;
A
#
# COMPACT_ATOMS: atom_id res chain seq x y z
N MET A 1 6.49 14.27 -12.22
CA MET A 1 5.92 13.01 -12.72
C MET A 1 5.21 13.24 -14.06
N ASN A 2 5.21 12.24 -14.94
CA ASN A 2 4.87 12.35 -16.38
C ASN A 2 3.44 12.82 -16.61
N GLN A 3 3.25 14.09 -16.99
CA GLN A 3 1.97 14.59 -17.53
C GLN A 3 0.74 14.31 -16.63
N GLY A 4 0.91 14.32 -15.31
CA GLY A 4 -0.19 14.08 -14.35
C GLY A 4 -0.43 12.61 -13.98
N TYR A 5 0.31 11.65 -14.56
CA TYR A 5 0.24 10.24 -14.15
C TYR A 5 1.11 9.97 -12.92
N ILE A 6 0.53 9.29 -11.93
CA ILE A 6 1.20 8.86 -10.70
C ILE A 6 1.04 7.36 -10.48
N PRO A 7 2.06 6.67 -9.94
CA PRO A 7 1.95 5.23 -9.65
C PRO A 7 1.15 5.03 -8.37
N THR A 8 0.02 4.32 -8.41
CA THR A 8 -0.89 4.17 -7.26
C THR A 8 -1.14 2.72 -6.85
N GLY A 9 -0.81 1.75 -7.71
CA GLY A 9 -0.80 0.34 -7.33
C GLY A 9 0.46 -0.37 -7.82
N ILE A 10 0.83 -1.44 -7.12
CA ILE A 10 1.91 -2.35 -7.52
C ILE A 10 1.42 -3.79 -7.37
N SER A 11 1.84 -4.67 -8.29
CA SER A 11 1.59 -6.11 -8.20
C SER A 11 2.73 -6.88 -8.87
N TYR A 12 3.02 -8.08 -8.38
CA TYR A 12 4.01 -9.00 -8.93
C TYR A 12 3.36 -10.34 -9.23
N THR A 13 3.62 -10.89 -10.43
CA THR A 13 2.99 -12.14 -10.89
C THR A 13 3.96 -13.32 -10.98
N GLY A 14 5.17 -13.22 -10.41
CA GLY A 14 6.21 -14.25 -10.54
C GLY A 14 7.25 -13.97 -11.64
N ASP A 15 6.89 -13.19 -12.65
CA ASP A 15 7.81 -12.84 -13.75
C ASP A 15 7.98 -11.33 -13.91
N LEU A 16 6.93 -10.56 -13.60
CA LEU A 16 6.85 -9.14 -13.91
C LEU A 16 6.25 -8.36 -12.74
N PHE A 17 6.78 -7.15 -12.56
CA PHE A 17 6.14 -6.11 -11.78
C PHE A 17 5.23 -5.28 -12.66
N TYR A 18 3.99 -5.11 -12.21
CA TYR A 18 3.01 -4.22 -12.78
C TYR A 18 2.85 -3.03 -11.86
N VAL A 19 2.92 -1.83 -12.43
CA VAL A 19 2.64 -0.58 -11.72
C VAL A 19 1.42 0.05 -12.37
N LEU A 20 0.36 0.27 -11.58
CA LEU A 20 -0.83 0.98 -12.02
C LEU A 20 -0.56 2.48 -11.95
N TYR A 21 -0.70 3.16 -13.08
CA TYR A 21 -0.65 4.62 -13.15
C TYR A 21 -2.04 5.21 -13.29
N ILE A 22 -2.36 6.21 -12.47
CA ILE A 22 -3.61 6.97 -12.53
C ILE A 22 -3.28 8.43 -12.82
N MET A 23 -4.08 9.06 -13.68
CA MET A 23 -3.99 10.50 -13.93
C MET A 23 -4.76 11.25 -12.84
N LEU A 24 -4.08 12.11 -12.09
CA LEU A 24 -4.68 12.98 -11.07
C LEU A 24 -4.33 14.45 -11.34
N GLU A 25 -5.23 15.36 -10.97
CA GLU A 25 -5.01 16.81 -11.05
C GLU A 25 -3.88 17.26 -10.11
N ASN A 26 -3.83 16.68 -8.90
CA ASN A 26 -2.75 16.85 -7.95
C ASN A 26 -1.70 15.78 -8.19
N SER A 27 -0.53 16.17 -8.70
CA SER A 27 0.57 15.24 -8.90
C SER A 27 1.29 15.03 -7.58
N ALA A 28 1.48 13.77 -7.20
CA ALA A 28 2.56 13.39 -6.30
C ALA A 28 3.89 14.07 -6.77
N THR A 29 4.81 14.30 -5.84
CA THR A 29 6.11 14.92 -6.12
C THR A 29 7.24 13.92 -6.07
N ALA A 30 7.06 12.82 -5.32
CA ALA A 30 7.98 11.70 -5.27
C ALA A 30 7.22 10.39 -5.07
N TRP A 31 7.87 9.29 -5.44
CA TRP A 31 7.43 7.93 -5.12
C TRP A 31 8.64 7.03 -4.93
N GLN A 32 8.46 5.94 -4.18
CA GLN A 32 9.49 4.92 -3.98
C GLN A 32 8.88 3.57 -3.62
N LEU A 33 9.70 2.53 -3.74
CA LEU A 33 9.40 1.19 -3.25
C LEU A 33 10.34 0.88 -2.09
N VAL A 34 9.77 0.43 -0.97
CA VAL A 34 10.52 0.08 0.24
C VAL A 34 10.32 -1.41 0.52
N PRO A 35 11.38 -2.23 0.48
CA PRO A 35 11.32 -3.62 0.88
C PRO A 35 11.25 -3.75 2.41
N ALA A 36 10.63 -4.83 2.88
CA ALA A 36 10.66 -5.27 4.27
C ALA A 36 10.55 -6.80 4.32
N ASP A 37 10.97 -7.42 5.42
CA ASP A 37 10.72 -8.85 5.64
C ASP A 37 9.22 -9.17 5.51
N LEU A 38 8.86 -10.43 5.20
CA LEU A 38 7.47 -10.92 5.13
C LEU A 38 6.77 -11.02 6.51
N ASP A 39 6.93 -9.98 7.31
CA ASP A 39 6.33 -9.77 8.61
C ASP A 39 5.66 -8.38 8.65
N LEU A 40 4.47 -8.32 9.24
CA LEU A 40 3.68 -7.08 9.23
C LEU A 40 4.32 -5.98 10.08
N SER A 41 5.03 -6.35 11.16
CA SER A 41 5.73 -5.36 12.00
C SER A 41 7.00 -4.85 11.32
N ALA A 42 7.69 -5.71 10.56
CA ALA A 42 8.82 -5.27 9.72
C ALA A 42 8.39 -4.22 8.68
N VAL A 43 7.24 -4.40 8.02
CA VAL A 43 6.69 -3.38 7.10
C VAL A 43 6.49 -2.06 7.82
N HIS A 44 5.94 -2.08 9.04
CA HIS A 44 5.75 -0.88 9.83
C HIS A 44 7.07 -0.17 10.12
N ASP A 45 8.07 -0.90 10.62
CA ASP A 45 9.34 -0.31 11.02
C ASP A 45 10.12 0.27 9.83
N GLU A 46 10.09 -0.41 8.68
CA GLU A 46 10.82 0.02 7.47
C GLU A 46 10.17 1.25 6.81
N ILE A 47 8.84 1.36 6.79
CA ILE A 47 8.18 2.50 6.13
C ILE A 47 7.97 3.71 7.05
N GLN A 48 8.00 3.52 8.38
CA GLN A 48 7.72 4.57 9.36
C GLN A 48 8.55 5.86 9.15
N PRO A 49 9.86 5.82 8.85
CA PRO A 49 10.64 7.04 8.60
C PRO A 49 10.13 7.86 7.42
N TYR A 50 9.46 7.22 6.45
CA TYR A 50 8.88 7.89 5.29
C TYR A 50 7.48 8.43 5.59
N ILE A 51 6.70 7.72 6.41
CA ILE A 51 5.42 8.23 6.94
C ILE A 51 5.64 9.56 7.68
N GLU A 52 6.69 9.62 8.51
CA GLU A 52 7.09 10.85 9.22
C GLU A 52 7.54 11.99 8.30
N GLN A 53 7.95 11.67 7.07
CA GLN A 53 8.26 12.63 6.01
C GLN A 53 7.05 13.01 5.15
N GLY A 54 5.84 12.54 5.51
CA GLY A 54 4.62 12.82 4.77
C GLY A 54 4.39 11.92 3.55
N TYR A 55 5.10 10.79 3.44
CA TYR A 55 4.74 9.78 2.44
C TYR A 55 3.49 9.00 2.89
N ILE A 56 2.71 8.58 1.90
CA ILE A 56 1.49 7.80 2.06
C ILE A 56 1.74 6.43 1.41
N PRO A 57 1.46 5.32 2.11
CA PRO A 57 1.56 4.00 1.50
C PRO A 57 0.35 3.79 0.59
N THR A 58 0.58 3.35 -0.64
CA THR A 58 -0.48 3.23 -1.66
C THR A 58 -0.56 1.87 -2.32
N GLY A 59 0.44 1.02 -2.16
CA GLY A 59 0.42 -0.33 -2.70
C GLY A 59 1.34 -1.26 -1.94
N ILE A 60 1.05 -2.55 -2.01
CA ILE A 60 1.85 -3.63 -1.43
C ILE A 60 1.96 -4.76 -2.45
N THR A 61 3.11 -5.41 -2.48
CA THR A 61 3.27 -6.70 -3.16
C THR A 61 4.29 -7.55 -2.42
N ALA A 62 4.49 -8.80 -2.85
CA ALA A 62 5.54 -9.65 -2.32
C ALA A 62 6.43 -10.18 -3.44
N PHE A 63 7.73 -10.13 -3.23
CA PHE A 63 8.76 -10.57 -4.18
C PHE A 63 9.98 -11.07 -3.41
N GLU A 64 10.57 -12.17 -3.85
CA GLU A 64 11.81 -12.75 -3.28
C GLU A 64 11.81 -12.95 -1.75
N GLY A 65 10.64 -13.15 -1.14
CA GLY A 65 10.54 -13.36 0.31
C GLY A 65 10.43 -12.08 1.12
N GLU A 66 10.13 -10.94 0.47
CA GLU A 66 9.96 -9.63 1.07
C GLU A 66 8.60 -9.03 0.71
N TYR A 67 8.04 -8.20 1.60
CA TYR A 67 7.02 -7.22 1.22
C TYR A 67 7.69 -6.06 0.50
N TRP A 68 7.03 -5.54 -0.52
CA TRP A 68 7.40 -4.31 -1.21
C TRP A 68 6.26 -3.33 -1.09
N THR A 69 6.49 -2.24 -0.35
CA THR A 69 5.49 -1.19 -0.15
C THR A 69 5.78 -0.02 -1.07
N MET A 70 4.78 0.41 -1.83
CA MET A 70 4.84 1.63 -2.61
C MET A 70 4.39 2.82 -1.78
N LEU A 71 5.23 3.86 -1.78
CA LEU A 71 5.02 5.09 -1.05
C LEU A 71 4.93 6.27 -2.02
N LEU A 72 4.00 7.19 -1.77
CA LEU A 72 3.83 8.44 -2.51
C LEU A 72 3.96 9.66 -1.61
N HIS A 73 4.67 10.68 -2.07
CA HIS A 73 4.63 11.99 -1.43
C HIS A 73 3.73 12.93 -2.23
N ILE A 74 2.57 13.28 -1.68
CA ILE A 74 1.58 14.15 -2.30
C ILE A 74 1.53 15.48 -1.54
N PRO A 75 1.84 16.62 -2.17
CA PRO A 75 1.79 17.90 -1.48
C PRO A 75 0.41 18.18 -0.86
N ASN A 76 0.40 18.69 0.37
CA ASN A 76 -0.82 19.02 1.12
C ASN A 76 -1.73 17.81 1.38
N THR A 77 -1.20 16.59 1.39
CA THR A 77 -1.92 15.37 1.78
C THR A 77 -1.02 14.54 2.67
N THR A 78 -1.55 14.09 3.80
CA THR A 78 -0.86 13.22 4.75
C THR A 78 -1.82 12.15 5.21
N ALA A 79 -1.35 10.92 5.35
CA ALA A 79 -2.13 9.91 6.05
C ALA A 79 -2.15 10.25 7.55
N GLU A 80 -3.33 10.28 8.16
CA GLU A 80 -3.45 10.37 9.63
C GLU A 80 -3.05 9.04 10.26
N TYR A 81 -3.51 7.94 9.66
CA TYR A 81 -3.24 6.58 10.11
C TYR A 81 -3.10 5.65 8.91
N TRP A 82 -2.35 4.57 9.09
CA TRP A 82 -2.29 3.47 8.14
C TRP A 82 -2.17 2.16 8.90
N LYS A 83 -2.54 1.06 8.25
CA LYS A 83 -2.32 -0.29 8.79
C LYS A 83 -2.32 -1.33 7.69
N LEU A 84 -1.67 -2.46 7.98
CA LEU A 84 -1.67 -3.65 7.13
C LEU A 84 -2.33 -4.78 7.92
N GLU A 85 -3.43 -5.33 7.40
CA GLU A 85 -4.17 -6.42 8.04
C GLU A 85 -4.19 -7.65 7.12
N ALA A 86 -4.11 -8.83 7.72
CA ALA A 86 -4.12 -10.11 7.03
C ALA A 86 -5.43 -10.85 7.29
N TYR A 87 -5.99 -11.47 6.25
CA TYR A 87 -7.26 -12.18 6.31
C TYR A 87 -7.20 -13.50 5.57
N ASP A 88 -8.02 -14.45 6.01
CA ASP A 88 -8.28 -15.64 5.22
C ASP A 88 -9.02 -15.30 3.92
N THR A 89 -8.73 -16.06 2.86
CA THR A 89 -9.40 -15.88 1.56
C THR A 89 -10.91 -16.09 1.71
N GLY A 90 -11.70 -15.12 1.24
CA GLY A 90 -13.16 -15.15 1.32
C GLY A 90 -13.75 -14.70 2.67
N GLN A 91 -12.92 -14.35 3.66
CA GLN A 91 -13.38 -13.87 4.99
C GLN A 91 -13.10 -12.38 5.23
N HIS A 92 -12.66 -11.62 4.22
CA HIS A 92 -12.25 -10.22 4.37
C HIS A 92 -13.38 -9.19 4.16
N GLY A 93 -14.53 -9.57 3.59
CA GLY A 93 -15.59 -8.62 3.21
C GLY A 93 -16.12 -7.80 4.38
N ASN A 94 -16.59 -8.46 5.44
CA ASN A 94 -17.12 -7.78 6.62
C ASN A 94 -16.07 -6.91 7.33
N GLU A 95 -14.80 -7.33 7.29
CA GLU A 95 -13.68 -6.61 7.91
C GLU A 95 -13.31 -5.35 7.12
N ILE A 96 -13.38 -5.40 5.78
CA ILE A 96 -13.27 -4.22 4.92
C ILE A 96 -14.39 -3.23 5.25
N ASP A 97 -15.64 -3.68 5.32
CA ASP A 97 -16.78 -2.80 5.62
C ASP A 97 -16.63 -2.12 6.98
N ARG A 98 -16.21 -2.87 8.01
CA ARG A 98 -15.91 -2.32 9.35
C ARG A 98 -14.79 -1.28 9.31
N ASN A 99 -13.73 -1.54 8.53
CA ASN A 99 -12.64 -0.59 8.37
C ASN A 99 -13.09 0.70 7.67
N LEU A 100 -13.93 0.59 6.64
CA LEU A 100 -14.53 1.74 5.96
C LEU A 100 -15.37 2.59 6.92
N GLU A 101 -16.19 1.97 7.77
CA GLU A 101 -16.96 2.67 8.82
C GLU A 101 -16.08 3.43 9.82
N GLN A 102 -14.84 2.95 10.03
CA GLN A 102 -13.83 3.58 10.89
C GLN A 102 -12.97 4.62 10.16
N GLY A 103 -13.22 4.88 8.87
CA GLY A 103 -12.45 5.85 8.08
C GLY A 103 -11.13 5.30 7.51
N PHE A 104 -10.96 3.97 7.50
CA PHE A 104 -9.84 3.29 6.87
C PHE A 104 -10.23 2.81 5.47
N PHE A 105 -9.61 3.40 4.44
CA PHE A 105 -9.85 3.06 3.04
C PHE A 105 -8.82 2.04 2.56
N PRO A 106 -9.21 0.98 1.82
CA PRO A 106 -8.26 0.05 1.25
C PRO A 106 -7.54 0.69 0.05
N TRP A 107 -6.20 0.71 0.10
CA TRP A 107 -5.34 1.25 -0.96
C TRP A 107 -4.54 0.17 -1.69
N GLY A 108 -4.11 -0.87 -0.97
CA GLY A 108 -3.35 -1.99 -1.54
C GLY A 108 -3.96 -3.32 -1.13
N MET A 109 -3.88 -4.29 -2.03
CA MET A 109 -4.30 -5.67 -1.76
C MET A 109 -3.28 -6.62 -2.36
N LEU A 110 -2.84 -7.59 -1.56
CA LEU A 110 -1.96 -8.66 -1.99
C LEU A 110 -2.63 -10.00 -1.71
N TYR A 111 -2.80 -10.80 -2.75
CA TYR A 111 -3.18 -12.20 -2.61
C TYR A 111 -1.94 -13.07 -2.42
N ARG A 112 -1.96 -13.90 -1.38
CA ARG A 112 -0.90 -14.83 -0.99
C ARG A 112 -1.48 -16.23 -0.87
N SER A 113 -1.06 -17.13 -1.77
CA SER A 113 -1.56 -18.50 -1.81
C SER A 113 -1.27 -19.30 -0.52
N ASP A 114 -0.28 -18.89 0.26
CA ASP A 114 0.15 -19.54 1.49
C ASP A 114 -0.61 -19.08 2.75
N ARG A 115 -1.24 -17.90 2.75
CA ARG A 115 -1.85 -17.33 3.97
C ARG A 115 -3.09 -16.43 3.78
N GLY A 116 -3.53 -16.19 2.55
CA GLY A 116 -4.76 -15.46 2.27
C GLY A 116 -4.56 -14.10 1.61
N VAL A 117 -5.16 -13.05 2.17
CA VAL A 117 -5.17 -11.69 1.60
C VAL A 117 -4.64 -10.71 2.62
N ASP A 118 -3.62 -9.96 2.26
CA ASP A 118 -3.18 -8.80 3.03
C ASP A 118 -3.76 -7.53 2.40
N ILE A 119 -4.28 -6.62 3.23
CA ILE A 119 -4.88 -5.36 2.78
C ILE A 119 -4.22 -4.19 3.51
N LEU A 120 -3.69 -3.26 2.72
CA LEU A 120 -3.18 -1.98 3.17
C LEU A 120 -4.34 -0.98 3.26
N TYR A 121 -4.54 -0.43 4.45
CA TYR A 121 -5.51 0.62 4.72
C TYR A 121 -4.84 1.94 5.05
N VAL A 122 -5.48 3.04 4.64
CA VAL A 122 -5.04 4.41 4.92
C VAL A 122 -6.25 5.27 5.33
N SER A 123 -6.02 6.17 6.28
CA SER A 123 -6.96 7.20 6.74
C SER A 123 -6.35 8.59 6.53
N PHE A 124 -7.16 9.59 6.20
CA PHE A 124 -6.75 10.96 5.85
C PHE A 124 -7.58 12.00 6.59
#